data_AF-A0A1L3JDD4-F1
#
_entry.id   AF-A0A1L3JDD4-F1
#
_cell.length_a   1.000
_cell.length_b   1.000
_cell.length_c   1.000
_cell.angle_alpha   90.00
_cell.angle_beta   90.00
_cell.angle_gamma   90.00
#
_symmetry.space_group_name_H-M   'P 1'
#
loop_
_entity.id
_entity.type
_entity.pdbx_description
1 polymer ?
#
loop_
_entity_poly.entity_id
_entity_poly.type
_entity_poly.pdbx_seq_one_letter_code
_entity_poly.pdbx_strand_id
1 'polypeptide(L)'
;MDKDTIASFERGLNAVPSEVSLATARWATAQEIECHPYDTSTGLFLGEISSGEIGLGLADDVQFVGFDDDSHVITIAKTRSGKGVSLIIPNLLCYAGSIFVLDPKGENATLTAIRRGRGDETVDGLGQDVFVLDPFKVADVPEEYRASFNPLDWMPENDLLIYEASALATSIVKTSEQSSDPYWNDSARNLIATIIMHIMTSDNYRPATGDENEE
;
A
#
# COMPACT_ATOMS: atom_id res chain seq x y z
N MET A 1 -6.46 -33.51 -9.20
CA MET A 1 -7.25 -32.44 -8.59
C MET A 1 -8.61 -32.47 -9.25
N ASP A 2 -9.66 -32.69 -8.47
CA ASP A 2 -11.01 -32.92 -8.99
C ASP A 2 -11.61 -31.62 -9.54
N LYS A 3 -12.42 -31.69 -10.60
CA LYS A 3 -13.01 -30.52 -11.26
C LYS A 3 -13.94 -29.76 -10.30
N ASP A 4 -14.62 -30.50 -9.43
CA ASP A 4 -15.55 -29.95 -8.44
C ASP A 4 -14.82 -29.11 -7.38
N THR A 5 -13.58 -29.47 -7.04
CA THR A 5 -12.74 -28.69 -6.12
C THR A 5 -12.32 -27.33 -6.68
N ILE A 6 -12.21 -27.20 -8.01
CA ILE A 6 -11.81 -25.95 -8.68
C ILE A 6 -13.01 -25.02 -8.90
N ALA A 7 -14.22 -25.58 -9.00
CA ALA A 7 -15.46 -24.86 -9.15
C ALA A 7 -15.98 -24.23 -7.85
N SER A 8 -15.55 -24.75 -6.69
CA SER A 8 -15.96 -24.25 -5.37
C SER A 8 -15.21 -22.98 -4.91
N PHE A 9 -14.18 -22.54 -5.65
CA PHE A 9 -13.53 -21.25 -5.37
C PHE A 9 -14.39 -20.14 -5.97
N GLU A 10 -14.85 -19.21 -5.13
CA GLU A 10 -15.52 -17.99 -5.59
C GLU A 10 -14.58 -17.21 -6.55
N ARG A 11 -15.12 -16.72 -7.67
CA ARG A 11 -14.35 -16.05 -8.72
C ARG A 11 -14.94 -14.68 -9.02
N GLY A 12 -14.36 -13.64 -8.44
CA GLY A 12 -14.74 -12.25 -8.70
C GLY A 12 -16.22 -11.98 -8.42
N LEU A 13 -16.76 -10.94 -9.08
CA LEU A 13 -18.09 -10.39 -8.82
C LEU A 13 -19.27 -11.38 -9.04
N ASN A 14 -19.04 -12.62 -9.50
CA ASN A 14 -20.08 -13.64 -9.63
C ASN A 14 -19.53 -15.06 -9.47
N ALA A 15 -20.07 -15.83 -8.52
CA ALA A 15 -19.99 -17.29 -8.55
C ALA A 15 -20.85 -17.82 -9.72
N VAL A 16 -20.21 -18.29 -10.79
CA VAL A 16 -20.90 -18.83 -11.99
C VAL A 16 -21.51 -20.21 -11.66
N PRO A 17 -22.74 -20.54 -12.12
CA PRO A 17 -23.33 -21.87 -11.94
C PRO A 17 -22.44 -22.99 -12.47
N SER A 18 -22.43 -24.12 -11.75
CA SER A 18 -21.52 -25.26 -11.86
C SER A 18 -21.50 -26.03 -13.19
N GLU A 19 -22.21 -25.59 -14.23
CA GLU A 19 -22.34 -26.31 -15.51
C GLU A 19 -21.42 -25.81 -16.62
N VAL A 20 -20.66 -24.73 -16.44
CA VAL A 20 -19.85 -24.17 -17.53
C VAL A 20 -18.40 -24.64 -17.48
N SER A 21 -18.01 -25.29 -18.59
CA SER A 21 -16.65 -25.69 -18.96
C SER A 21 -15.62 -24.57 -18.75
N LEU A 22 -14.43 -24.96 -18.30
CA LEU A 22 -13.22 -24.14 -18.16
C LEU A 22 -13.09 -23.07 -19.26
N ALA A 23 -12.79 -21.83 -18.85
CA ALA A 23 -12.69 -20.57 -19.63
C ALA A 23 -14.02 -19.79 -19.83
N THR A 24 -14.55 -19.25 -18.73
CA THR A 24 -15.80 -18.46 -18.67
C THR A 24 -15.59 -16.93 -18.69
N ALA A 25 -14.39 -16.45 -19.01
CA ALA A 25 -14.09 -15.03 -18.99
C ALA A 25 -14.98 -14.27 -20.00
N ARG A 26 -15.77 -13.34 -19.50
CA ARG A 26 -16.61 -12.43 -20.30
C ARG A 26 -16.63 -11.06 -19.65
N TRP A 27 -17.03 -10.05 -20.41
CA TRP A 27 -17.37 -8.74 -19.84
C TRP A 27 -18.56 -8.88 -18.90
N ALA A 28 -18.49 -8.21 -17.76
CA ALA A 28 -19.62 -8.05 -16.86
C ALA A 28 -20.69 -7.18 -17.54
N THR A 29 -21.96 -7.49 -17.29
CA THR A 29 -23.08 -6.65 -17.73
C THR A 29 -23.26 -5.45 -16.79
N ALA A 30 -23.98 -4.41 -17.24
CA ALA A 30 -24.32 -3.28 -16.38
C ALA A 30 -25.07 -3.73 -15.11
N GLN A 31 -26.05 -4.64 -15.25
CA GLN A 31 -26.78 -5.19 -14.09
C GLN A 31 -25.87 -5.96 -13.11
N GLU A 32 -24.86 -6.66 -13.61
CA GLU A 32 -23.92 -7.37 -12.75
C GLU A 32 -23.02 -6.43 -11.97
N ILE A 33 -22.63 -5.30 -12.58
CA ILE A 33 -21.83 -4.28 -11.90
C ILE A 33 -22.70 -3.47 -10.93
N GLU A 34 -23.98 -3.24 -11.26
CA GLU A 34 -24.95 -2.58 -10.38
C GLU A 34 -25.09 -3.28 -9.02
N CYS A 35 -24.95 -4.62 -8.98
CA CYS A 35 -24.95 -5.43 -7.77
C CYS A 35 -23.72 -5.24 -6.86
N HIS A 36 -22.68 -4.54 -7.32
CA HIS A 36 -21.45 -4.27 -6.58
C HIS A 36 -21.19 -2.77 -6.50
N PRO A 37 -22.07 -2.02 -5.80
CA PRO A 37 -21.89 -0.59 -5.62
C PRO A 37 -20.60 -0.30 -4.85
N TYR A 38 -19.95 0.80 -5.17
CA TYR A 38 -18.79 1.26 -4.41
C TYR A 38 -19.18 1.61 -2.97
N ASP A 39 -18.73 0.80 -2.02
CA ASP A 39 -18.77 1.12 -0.61
C ASP A 39 -17.50 1.87 -0.20
N THR A 40 -17.66 3.14 0.18
CA THR A 40 -16.54 3.98 0.66
C THR A 40 -15.93 3.51 1.98
N SER A 41 -16.64 2.69 2.75
CA SER A 41 -16.17 2.20 4.06
C SER A 41 -15.23 1.00 3.97
N THR A 42 -15.37 0.17 2.93
CA THR A 42 -14.64 -1.11 2.81
C THR A 42 -14.02 -1.36 1.44
N GLY A 43 -14.59 -0.79 0.38
CA GLY A 43 -14.23 -1.12 -0.99
C GLY A 43 -13.12 -0.26 -1.59
N LEU A 44 -12.41 -0.83 -2.56
CA LEU A 44 -11.53 -0.10 -3.47
C LEU A 44 -12.32 0.45 -4.65
N PHE A 45 -12.15 1.73 -4.95
CA PHE A 45 -12.74 2.36 -6.13
C PHE A 45 -12.09 1.84 -7.41
N LEU A 46 -12.91 1.34 -8.34
CA LEU A 46 -12.45 0.86 -9.65
C LEU A 46 -12.77 1.80 -10.80
N GLY A 47 -13.82 2.63 -10.66
CA GLY A 47 -14.25 3.54 -11.71
C GLY A 47 -15.72 3.93 -11.58
N GLU A 48 -16.25 4.51 -12.64
CA GLU A 48 -17.64 4.93 -12.74
C GLU A 48 -18.30 4.37 -14.00
N ILE A 49 -19.61 4.15 -13.93
CA ILE A 49 -20.47 3.84 -15.07
C ILE A 49 -21.54 4.93 -15.12
N SER A 50 -21.70 5.52 -16.29
CA SER A 50 -22.79 6.47 -16.57
C SER A 50 -23.78 5.85 -17.55
N SER A 51 -25.07 5.79 -17.19
CA SER A 51 -26.13 5.47 -18.13
C SER A 51 -26.48 6.71 -18.98
N GLY A 52 -25.64 7.03 -19.95
CA GLY A 52 -25.84 8.15 -20.87
C GLY A 52 -24.84 8.16 -22.03
N GLU A 53 -25.15 8.89 -23.11
CA GLU A 53 -24.17 9.17 -24.17
C GLU A 53 -22.90 9.78 -23.53
N ILE A 54 -21.72 9.33 -23.96
CA ILE A 54 -20.39 9.71 -23.45
C ILE A 54 -20.32 11.24 -23.34
N GLY A 55 -20.58 11.76 -22.13
CA GLY A 55 -20.89 13.16 -21.92
C GLY A 55 -20.27 13.67 -20.62
N LEU A 56 -18.99 14.06 -20.71
CA LEU A 56 -18.34 15.09 -19.89
C LEU A 56 -18.55 15.07 -18.35
N GLY A 57 -18.93 13.93 -17.74
CA GLY A 57 -19.12 13.81 -16.29
C GLY A 57 -20.35 14.55 -15.74
N LEU A 58 -21.38 14.76 -16.56
CA LEU A 58 -22.63 15.45 -16.18
C LEU A 58 -23.89 14.58 -16.38
N ALA A 59 -23.75 13.25 -16.35
CA ALA A 59 -24.90 12.36 -16.35
C ALA A 59 -25.50 12.35 -14.93
N ASP A 60 -26.83 12.48 -14.83
CA ASP A 60 -27.55 12.43 -13.54
C ASP A 60 -27.46 11.02 -12.88
N ASP A 61 -27.15 9.99 -13.67
CA ASP A 61 -27.04 8.60 -13.24
C ASP A 61 -25.59 8.09 -13.36
N VAL A 62 -24.69 8.57 -12.50
CA VAL A 62 -23.33 8.01 -12.32
C VAL A 62 -23.33 7.04 -11.16
N GLN A 63 -22.98 5.78 -11.45
CA GLN A 63 -22.72 4.78 -10.43
C GLN A 63 -21.23 4.53 -10.30
N PHE A 64 -20.72 4.63 -9.08
CA PHE A 64 -19.35 4.23 -8.76
C PHE A 64 -19.27 2.73 -8.53
N VAL A 65 -18.21 2.13 -9.07
CA VAL A 65 -17.93 0.70 -9.02
C VAL A 65 -16.82 0.46 -8.01
N GLY A 66 -17.09 -0.43 -7.06
CA GLY A 66 -16.15 -0.83 -6.02
C GLY A 66 -15.69 -2.26 -6.16
N PHE A 67 -14.65 -2.57 -5.42
CA PHE A 67 -14.17 -3.93 -5.19
C PHE A 67 -13.99 -4.11 -3.69
N ASP A 68 -14.87 -4.90 -3.09
CA ASP A 68 -14.93 -5.15 -1.65
C ASP A 68 -14.67 -6.64 -1.38
N ASP A 69 -13.45 -7.07 -1.70
CA ASP A 69 -12.96 -8.39 -1.34
C ASP A 69 -11.45 -8.35 -0.99
N ASP A 70 -10.98 -9.39 -0.31
CA ASP A 70 -9.60 -9.48 0.21
C ASP A 70 -8.55 -9.86 -0.87
N SER A 71 -8.96 -10.01 -2.13
CA SER A 71 -8.07 -10.35 -3.24
C SER A 71 -7.26 -9.16 -3.70
N HIS A 72 -6.13 -9.45 -4.35
CA HIS A 72 -5.28 -8.40 -4.91
C HIS A 72 -5.83 -7.84 -6.22
N VAL A 73 -5.82 -6.52 -6.35
CA VAL A 73 -6.17 -5.81 -7.59
C VAL A 73 -4.90 -5.33 -8.29
N ILE A 74 -4.85 -5.50 -9.61
CA ILE A 74 -3.77 -4.97 -10.46
C ILE A 74 -4.35 -4.01 -11.51
N THR A 75 -3.80 -2.79 -11.56
CA THR A 75 -4.14 -1.80 -12.59
C THR A 75 -3.03 -1.73 -13.63
N ILE A 76 -3.38 -1.99 -14.90
CA ILE A 76 -2.46 -1.89 -16.03
C ILE A 76 -2.82 -0.64 -16.83
N ALA A 77 -1.89 0.32 -16.91
CA ALA A 77 -2.14 1.60 -17.55
C ALA A 77 -0.86 2.18 -18.18
N LYS A 78 -0.98 2.86 -19.33
CA LYS A 78 0.16 3.51 -20.00
C LYS A 78 0.61 4.76 -19.25
N THR A 79 1.87 5.17 -19.42
CA THR A 79 2.33 6.48 -18.95
C THR A 79 1.43 7.61 -19.50
N ARG A 80 1.03 8.54 -18.63
CA ARG A 80 0.09 9.66 -18.91
C ARG A 80 -1.34 9.23 -19.29
N SER A 81 -1.77 8.01 -18.96
CA SER A 81 -3.17 7.58 -19.17
C SER A 81 -4.13 7.97 -18.05
N GLY A 82 -3.70 8.78 -17.08
CA GLY A 82 -4.55 9.21 -15.97
C GLY A 82 -4.62 8.27 -14.77
N LYS A 83 -3.83 7.18 -14.68
CA LYS A 83 -3.88 6.22 -13.54
C LYS A 83 -3.84 6.86 -12.15
N GLY A 84 -3.13 7.99 -12.02
CA GLY A 84 -3.07 8.77 -10.79
C GLY A 84 -4.43 9.37 -10.45
N VAL A 85 -4.99 10.14 -11.37
CA VAL A 85 -6.25 10.88 -11.19
C VAL A 85 -7.47 9.96 -11.17
N SER A 86 -7.45 8.86 -11.94
CA SER A 86 -8.63 8.00 -12.12
C SER A 86 -8.72 6.83 -11.15
N LEU A 87 -7.65 6.49 -10.42
CA LEU A 87 -7.65 5.32 -9.54
C LEU A 87 -6.86 5.54 -8.25
N ILE A 88 -5.60 5.99 -8.34
CA ILE A 88 -4.75 6.14 -7.14
C ILE A 88 -5.31 7.23 -6.20
N ILE A 89 -5.44 8.47 -6.68
CA ILE A 89 -5.88 9.60 -5.86
C ILE A 89 -7.30 9.39 -5.31
N PRO A 90 -8.31 8.95 -6.11
CA PRO A 90 -9.63 8.66 -5.57
C PRO A 90 -9.61 7.63 -4.42
N ASN A 91 -8.86 6.54 -4.56
CA ASN A 91 -8.73 5.54 -3.49
C ASN A 91 -8.05 6.15 -2.25
N LEU A 92 -6.99 6.94 -2.42
CA LEU A 92 -6.32 7.58 -1.28
C LEU A 92 -7.22 8.58 -0.53
N LEU A 93 -8.13 9.26 -1.22
CA LEU A 93 -9.03 10.26 -0.64
C LEU A 93 -10.28 9.66 0.01
N CYS A 94 -10.71 8.48 -0.42
CA CYS A 94 -11.99 7.89 -0.03
C CYS A 94 -11.87 6.60 0.79
N TYR A 95 -10.81 5.80 0.60
CA TYR A 95 -10.67 4.52 1.28
C TYR A 95 -10.41 4.72 2.77
N ALA A 96 -11.37 4.28 3.59
CA ALA A 96 -11.35 4.43 5.05
C ALA A 96 -10.33 3.52 5.75
N GLY A 97 -9.84 2.48 5.08
CA GLY A 97 -8.82 1.59 5.61
C GLY A 97 -7.40 2.16 5.57
N SER A 98 -6.48 1.43 6.22
CA SER A 98 -5.05 1.71 6.23
C SER A 98 -4.44 1.51 4.84
N ILE A 99 -3.50 2.38 4.46
CA ILE A 99 -2.82 2.29 3.17
C ILE A 99 -1.32 2.52 3.36
N PHE A 100 -0.52 1.69 2.69
CA PHE A 100 0.90 1.91 2.49
C PHE A 100 1.17 2.36 1.05
N VAL A 101 1.80 3.51 0.86
CA VAL A 101 1.99 4.12 -0.46
C VAL A 101 3.47 4.27 -0.77
N LEU A 102 3.92 3.65 -1.86
CA LEU A 102 5.22 3.94 -2.45
C LEU A 102 5.10 5.11 -3.41
N ASP A 103 5.56 6.28 -2.98
CA ASP A 103 5.45 7.53 -3.74
C ASP A 103 6.81 8.21 -3.95
N PRO A 104 7.65 7.73 -4.90
CA PRO A 104 8.97 8.31 -5.16
C PRO A 104 8.95 9.78 -5.60
N LYS A 105 7.78 10.31 -5.97
CA LYS A 105 7.62 11.68 -6.42
C LYS A 105 6.98 12.61 -5.38
N GLY A 106 6.46 12.06 -4.29
CA GLY A 106 5.71 12.81 -3.28
C GLY A 106 4.37 13.39 -3.76
N GLU A 107 3.92 13.09 -4.98
CA GLU A 107 2.69 13.66 -5.58
C GLU A 107 1.45 13.20 -4.82
N ASN A 108 1.41 11.93 -4.41
CA ASN A 108 0.26 11.35 -3.69
C ASN A 108 0.19 11.89 -2.26
N ALA A 109 1.33 11.92 -1.55
CA ALA A 109 1.38 12.43 -0.18
C ALA A 109 0.96 13.91 -0.14
N THR A 110 1.53 14.73 -1.02
CA THR A 110 1.21 16.17 -1.16
C THR A 110 -0.29 16.41 -1.35
N LEU A 111 -0.94 15.60 -2.20
CA LEU A 111 -2.35 15.80 -2.53
C LEU A 111 -3.33 15.21 -1.50
N THR A 112 -2.91 14.22 -0.71
CA THR A 112 -3.87 13.38 0.05
C THR A 112 -3.60 13.30 1.54
N ALA A 113 -2.42 13.70 2.04
CA ALA A 113 -2.08 13.59 3.46
C ALA A 113 -3.07 14.33 4.38
N ILE A 114 -3.46 15.57 4.02
CA ILE A 114 -4.39 16.38 4.80
C ILE A 114 -5.77 15.72 4.89
N ARG A 115 -6.34 15.29 3.74
CA ARG A 115 -7.62 14.59 3.68
C ARG A 115 -7.59 13.29 4.46
N ARG A 116 -6.51 12.50 4.36
CA ARG A 116 -6.39 11.25 5.13
C ARG A 116 -6.23 11.51 6.62
N GLY A 117 -5.52 12.57 6.97
CA GLY A 117 -5.25 13.00 8.34
C GLY A 117 -6.42 13.68 9.01
N ARG A 118 -6.14 14.79 9.69
CA ARG A 118 -7.13 15.53 10.49
C ARG A 118 -7.95 16.52 9.66
N GLY A 119 -7.61 16.73 8.39
CA GLY A 119 -8.22 17.77 7.55
C GLY A 119 -7.69 19.17 7.87
N ASP A 120 -8.24 20.16 7.19
CA ASP A 120 -7.99 21.59 7.41
C ASP A 120 -9.26 22.42 7.11
N GLU A 121 -9.12 23.74 6.98
CA GLU A 121 -10.20 24.65 6.65
C GLU A 121 -10.82 24.44 5.26
N THR A 122 -10.14 23.72 4.37
CA THR A 122 -10.55 23.46 2.99
C THR A 122 -11.15 22.07 2.80
N VAL A 123 -10.73 21.10 3.59
CA VAL A 123 -11.16 19.71 3.46
C VAL A 123 -11.27 19.00 4.81
N ASP A 124 -12.39 18.32 5.05
CA ASP A 124 -12.55 17.47 6.23
C ASP A 124 -11.52 16.33 6.23
N GLY A 125 -11.07 15.89 7.40
CA GLY A 125 -10.19 14.73 7.55
C GLY A 125 -10.94 13.39 7.59
N LEU A 126 -10.26 12.30 7.22
CA LEU A 126 -10.69 10.93 7.52
C LEU A 126 -10.32 10.52 8.96
N GLY A 127 -9.50 11.31 9.66
CA GLY A 127 -9.12 11.08 11.05
C GLY A 127 -8.06 9.99 11.22
N GLN A 128 -7.31 9.65 10.17
CA GLN A 128 -6.28 8.60 10.24
C GLN A 128 -4.94 9.16 10.69
N ASP A 129 -4.09 8.32 11.27
CA ASP A 129 -2.70 8.68 11.54
C ASP A 129 -1.89 8.56 10.24
N VAL A 130 -1.30 9.68 9.82
CA VAL A 130 -0.60 9.79 8.54
C VAL A 130 0.87 10.09 8.81
N PHE A 131 1.74 9.20 8.32
CA PHE A 131 3.18 9.30 8.47
C PHE A 131 3.85 9.32 7.09
N VAL A 132 4.50 10.42 6.76
CA VAL A 132 5.23 10.61 5.50
C VAL A 132 6.73 10.45 5.76
N LEU A 133 7.26 9.28 5.39
CA LEU A 133 8.69 8.96 5.46
C LEU A 133 9.40 9.51 4.22
N ASP A 134 9.86 10.76 4.32
CA ASP A 134 10.51 11.46 3.21
C ASP A 134 11.80 12.17 3.67
N PRO A 135 12.93 11.45 3.72
CA PRO A 135 14.20 12.01 4.19
C PRO A 135 14.75 13.11 3.27
N PHE A 136 14.23 13.22 2.04
CA PHE A 136 14.68 14.20 1.04
C PHE A 136 13.74 15.39 0.90
N LYS A 137 12.60 15.39 1.62
CA LYS A 137 11.60 16.47 1.61
C LYS A 137 11.10 16.79 0.18
N VAL A 138 10.86 15.74 -0.61
CA VAL A 138 10.27 15.82 -1.96
C VAL A 138 8.78 16.17 -1.90
N ALA A 139 8.04 15.60 -0.94
CA ALA A 139 6.64 15.86 -0.73
C ALA A 139 6.42 17.21 -0.03
N ASP A 140 5.45 17.97 -0.53
CA ASP A 140 4.99 19.22 0.07
C ASP A 140 3.84 18.90 1.02
N VAL A 141 4.18 18.60 2.27
CA VAL A 141 3.23 18.26 3.33
C VAL A 141 3.54 19.08 4.58
N PRO A 142 2.52 19.44 5.38
CA PRO A 142 2.71 20.03 6.70
C PRO A 142 3.65 19.18 7.57
N GLU A 143 4.41 19.84 8.45
CA GLU A 143 5.44 19.17 9.25
C GLU A 143 4.85 18.13 10.22
N GLU A 144 3.61 18.31 10.67
CA GLU A 144 2.88 17.34 11.50
C GLU A 144 2.68 15.95 10.85
N TYR A 145 2.69 15.88 9.52
CA TYR A 145 2.60 14.62 8.78
C TYR A 145 3.97 14.00 8.49
N ARG A 146 5.06 14.74 8.70
CA ARG A 146 6.41 14.23 8.46
C ARG A 146 6.84 13.31 9.58
N ALA A 147 7.36 12.16 9.19
CA ALA A 147 7.78 11.13 10.13
C ALA A 147 9.23 10.73 9.87
N SER A 148 9.86 10.22 10.92
CA SER A 148 11.16 9.55 10.85
C SER A 148 10.99 8.09 11.24
N PHE A 149 11.80 7.23 10.65
CA PHE A 149 11.80 5.80 10.95
C PHE A 149 13.24 5.35 11.15
N ASN A 150 13.51 4.78 12.33
CA ASN A 150 14.76 4.12 12.64
C ASN A 150 14.47 2.62 12.84
N PRO A 151 14.94 1.73 11.94
CA PRO A 151 14.67 0.29 12.04
C PRO A 151 15.32 -0.35 13.28
N LEU A 152 16.28 0.32 13.91
CA LEU A 152 16.90 -0.16 15.14
C LEU A 152 15.97 -0.07 16.36
N ASP A 153 14.99 0.84 16.34
CA ASP A 153 14.03 1.01 17.45
C ASP A 153 13.08 -0.19 17.59
N TRP A 154 13.01 -1.06 16.58
CA TRP A 154 12.18 -2.28 16.61
C TRP A 154 12.99 -3.55 16.87
N MET A 155 14.30 -3.44 17.06
CA MET A 155 15.15 -4.60 17.29
C MET A 155 14.85 -5.22 18.66
N PRO A 156 14.68 -6.55 18.75
CA PRO A 156 14.40 -7.21 20.03
C PRO A 156 15.65 -7.25 20.91
N GLU A 157 15.47 -7.14 22.24
CA GLU A 157 16.54 -7.27 23.24
C GLU A 157 16.81 -8.71 23.69
N ASN A 158 16.44 -9.69 22.86
CA ASN A 158 16.59 -11.11 23.16
C ASN A 158 17.41 -11.81 22.06
N ASP A 159 17.54 -13.14 22.15
CA ASP A 159 18.33 -13.94 21.20
C ASP A 159 17.87 -13.79 19.73
N LEU A 160 16.66 -13.28 19.47
CA LEU A 160 16.17 -12.98 18.13
C LEU A 160 16.91 -11.81 17.47
N LEU A 161 17.64 -10.99 18.24
CA LEU A 161 18.42 -9.86 17.73
C LEU A 161 19.36 -10.29 16.58
N ILE A 162 19.97 -11.47 16.70
CA ILE A 162 20.89 -11.99 15.68
C ILE A 162 20.17 -12.18 14.35
N TYR A 163 18.95 -12.72 14.38
CA TYR A 163 18.14 -12.97 13.18
C TYR A 163 17.65 -11.66 12.57
N GLU A 164 17.13 -10.73 13.39
CA GLU A 164 16.60 -9.45 12.92
C GLU A 164 17.71 -8.54 12.36
N ALA A 165 18.87 -8.47 13.05
CA ALA A 165 20.03 -7.73 12.55
C ALA A 165 20.55 -8.31 11.22
N SER A 166 20.55 -9.64 11.08
CA SER A 166 20.94 -10.31 9.83
C SER A 166 19.94 -10.07 8.70
N ALA A 167 18.64 -10.08 9.00
CA ALA A 167 17.59 -9.78 8.04
C ALA A 167 17.67 -8.32 7.55
N LEU A 168 17.86 -7.37 8.47
CA LEU A 168 18.06 -5.96 8.12
C LEU A 168 19.31 -5.77 7.26
N ALA A 169 20.45 -6.36 7.66
CA ALA A 169 21.69 -6.30 6.88
C ALA A 169 21.51 -6.85 5.45
N THR A 170 20.74 -7.93 5.30
CA THR A 170 20.42 -8.51 3.99
C THR A 170 19.57 -7.57 3.14
N SER A 171 18.61 -6.84 3.74
CA SER A 171 17.79 -5.86 3.03
C SER A 171 18.58 -4.65 2.52
N ILE A 172 19.64 -4.25 3.26
CA ILE A 172 20.52 -3.14 2.90
C ILE A 172 21.47 -3.53 1.77
N VAL A 173 22.10 -4.70 1.87
CA VAL A 173 23.06 -5.19 0.87
C VAL A 173 22.34 -5.85 -0.31
N LYS A 174 21.98 -5.02 -1.28
CA LYS A 174 21.43 -5.48 -2.57
C LYS A 174 22.50 -6.19 -3.39
N THR A 175 22.27 -7.45 -3.72
CA THR A 175 23.08 -8.17 -4.72
C THR A 175 22.68 -7.68 -6.11
N SER A 176 23.66 -7.24 -6.91
CA SER A 176 23.42 -7.09 -8.35
C SER A 176 23.39 -8.49 -8.97
N GLU A 177 22.43 -8.75 -9.86
CA GLU A 177 22.33 -10.03 -10.60
C GLU A 177 23.58 -10.31 -11.45
N GLN A 178 24.47 -9.33 -11.60
CA GLN A 178 25.67 -9.38 -12.42
C GLN A 178 26.96 -9.66 -11.63
N SER A 179 26.93 -9.62 -10.29
CA SER A 179 28.11 -9.97 -9.49
C SER A 179 28.17 -11.49 -9.31
N SER A 180 29.09 -12.16 -10.00
CA SER A 180 29.30 -13.60 -9.86
C SER A 180 30.01 -14.03 -8.58
N ASP A 181 30.48 -13.07 -7.77
CA ASP A 181 31.22 -13.33 -6.54
C ASP A 181 30.38 -12.98 -5.29
N PRO A 182 29.73 -13.98 -4.66
CA PRO A 182 28.90 -13.76 -3.47
C PRO A 182 29.74 -13.42 -2.23
N TYR A 183 31.06 -13.70 -2.23
CA TYR A 183 31.92 -13.54 -1.06
C TYR A 183 31.87 -12.13 -0.47
N TRP A 184 31.92 -11.11 -1.31
CA TRP A 184 31.92 -9.71 -0.88
C TRP A 184 30.56 -9.29 -0.32
N ASN A 185 29.47 -9.77 -0.91
CA ASN A 185 28.13 -9.46 -0.45
C ASN A 185 27.86 -10.11 0.92
N ASP A 186 28.27 -11.37 1.09
CA ASP A 186 28.09 -12.09 2.36
C ASP A 186 29.00 -11.52 3.46
N SER A 187 30.24 -11.17 3.13
CA SER A 187 31.14 -10.48 4.05
C SER A 187 30.57 -9.13 4.50
N ALA A 188 29.99 -8.36 3.57
CA ALA A 188 29.36 -7.08 3.88
C ALA A 188 28.12 -7.25 4.78
N ARG A 189 27.27 -8.24 4.49
CA ARG A 189 26.09 -8.56 5.33
C ARG A 189 26.51 -8.93 6.75
N ASN A 190 27.49 -9.81 6.90
CA ASN A 190 27.99 -10.23 8.21
C ASN A 190 28.58 -9.06 8.99
N LEU A 191 29.34 -8.19 8.33
CA LEU A 191 29.89 -7.00 8.95
C LEU A 191 28.79 -6.04 9.42
N ILE A 192 27.81 -5.74 8.57
CA ILE A 192 26.70 -4.83 8.91
C ILE A 192 25.85 -5.40 10.04
N ALA A 193 25.51 -6.69 10.00
CA ALA A 193 24.78 -7.35 11.08
C ALA A 193 25.55 -7.27 12.41
N THR A 194 26.88 -7.50 12.38
CA THR A 194 27.74 -7.38 13.57
C THR A 194 27.75 -5.95 14.12
N ILE A 195 27.82 -4.93 13.26
CA ILE A 195 27.76 -3.52 13.67
C ILE A 195 26.40 -3.19 14.29
N ILE A 196 25.30 -3.64 13.69
CA ILE A 196 23.95 -3.45 14.24
C ILE A 196 23.86 -4.05 15.64
N MET A 197 24.29 -5.32 15.81
CA MET A 197 24.29 -5.98 17.12
C MET A 197 25.18 -5.25 18.14
N HIS A 198 26.36 -4.78 17.72
CA HIS A 198 27.23 -3.99 18.58
C HIS A 198 26.58 -2.67 19.04
N ILE A 199 25.85 -1.98 18.16
CA ILE A 199 25.10 -0.77 18.51
C ILE A 199 23.99 -1.11 19.50
N MET A 200 23.18 -2.14 19.21
CA MET A 200 22.04 -2.53 20.06
C MET A 200 22.46 -3.02 21.46
N THR A 201 23.68 -3.56 21.60
CA THR A 201 24.22 -4.04 22.89
C THR A 201 25.07 -2.98 23.61
N SER A 202 25.19 -1.78 23.06
CA SER A 202 25.94 -0.68 23.66
C SER A 202 25.08 0.04 24.70
N ASP A 203 25.65 0.31 25.86
CA ASP A 203 25.02 1.11 26.93
C ASP A 203 24.65 2.54 26.48
N ASN A 204 25.15 3.00 25.32
CA ASN A 204 24.89 4.34 24.78
C ASN A 204 23.75 4.39 23.77
N TYR A 205 23.19 3.24 23.34
CA TYR A 205 22.05 3.27 22.42
C TYR A 205 20.78 3.65 23.18
N ARG A 206 20.08 4.67 22.68
CA ARG A 206 18.81 5.14 23.22
C ARG A 206 17.76 5.06 22.12
N PRO A 207 16.81 4.11 22.18
CA PRO A 207 15.74 4.04 21.21
C PRO A 207 14.84 5.28 21.36
N ALA A 208 14.25 5.74 20.26
CA ALA A 208 13.39 6.94 20.27
C ALA A 208 12.13 6.79 21.15
N THR A 209 11.78 5.55 21.53
CA THR A 209 10.60 5.20 22.33
C THR A 209 10.89 5.06 23.84
N GLY A 210 12.14 5.27 24.28
CA GLY A 210 12.53 5.27 25.69
C GLY A 210 12.75 6.69 26.20
N ASP A 211 12.10 7.02 27.33
CA ASP A 211 12.22 8.26 28.13
C ASP A 211 11.25 9.42 27.78
N GLU A 212 9.95 9.18 27.92
CA GLU A 212 9.01 10.24 28.35
C GLU A 212 8.76 10.21 29.87
N ASN A 213 9.40 9.32 30.63
CA ASN A 213 9.27 9.26 32.08
C ASN A 213 10.61 8.94 32.75
N GLU A 214 11.58 9.84 32.68
CA GLU A 214 12.60 9.97 33.73
C GLU A 214 13.16 11.42 33.72
N GLU A 215 12.99 12.08 34.86
CA GLU A 215 13.27 13.48 35.27
C GLU A 215 12.28 14.61 34.90
#